data_AF-A0A3B9A9H5-F1
#
_entry.id   AF-A0A3B9A9H5-F1
#
_cell.length_a   1.000
_cell.length_b   1.000
_cell.length_c   1.000
_cell.angle_alpha   90.00
_cell.angle_beta   90.00
_cell.angle_gamma   90.00
#
_symmetry.space_group_name_H-M   'P 1'
#
loop_
_entity.id
_entity.type
_entity.pdbx_description
1 polymer ?
#
loop_
_entity_poly.entity_id
_entity_poly.type
_entity_poly.pdbx_seq_one_letter_code
_entity_poly.pdbx_strand_id
1 'polypeptide(L)' 'YLAECYMHGLELIVEAVRQIRGESPNQVANASISMVTSGPMVTPVSNCILGSEETLS' A
#
# COMPACT_ATOMS: atom_id res chain seq x y z
N TYR A 1 12.99 -2.56 17.00
CA TYR A 1 13.48 -1.64 15.97
C TYR A 1 13.38 -2.21 14.56
N LEU A 2 14.12 -3.25 14.15
CA LEU A 2 13.99 -3.83 12.79
C LEU A 2 12.57 -4.36 12.48
N ALA A 3 11.92 -4.98 13.46
CA ALA A 3 10.53 -5.44 13.33
C ALA A 3 9.55 -4.27 13.14
N GLU A 4 9.73 -3.16 13.86
CA GLU A 4 8.93 -1.94 13.66
C GLU A 4 9.15 -1.35 12.27
N CYS A 5 10.40 -1.27 11.78
CA CYS A 5 10.67 -0.79 10.43
C CYS A 5 10.10 -1.72 9.35
N TYR A 6 10.11 -3.04 9.58
CA TYR A 6 9.48 -4.02 8.68
C TYR A 6 7.94 -3.90 8.70
N MET A 7 7.35 -3.77 9.89
CA MET A 7 5.91 -3.58 10.07
C MET A 7 5.44 -2.24 9.49
N HIS A 8 6.18 -1.15 9.71
CA HIS A 8 5.88 0.18 9.16
C HIS A 8 5.84 0.20 7.62
N GLY A 9 6.67 -0.61 6.96
CA GLY A 9 6.61 -0.77 5.50
C GLY A 9 5.46 -1.67 5.02
N LEU A 10 5.13 -2.71 5.79
CA LEU A 10 4.11 -3.70 5.44
C LEU A 10 2.67 -3.21 5.71
N GLU A 11 2.46 -2.38 6.73
CA GLU A 11 1.15 -1.83 7.09
C GLU A 11 0.53 -1.01 5.95
N LEU A 12 1.35 -0.26 5.21
CA LEU A 12 0.90 0.51 4.04
C LEU A 12 0.40 -0.39 2.90
N ILE A 13 1.01 -1.56 2.72
CA ILE A 13 0.59 -2.53 1.71
C ILE A 13 -0.76 -3.14 2.12
N VAL A 14 -0.94 -3.49 3.40
CA VAL A 14 -2.21 -4.03 3.91
C VAL A 14 -3.34 -3.02 3.73
N GLU A 15 -3.10 -1.75 4.04
CA GLU A 15 -4.11 -0.70 3.84
C GLU A 15 -4.41 -0.47 2.36
N ALA A 16 -3.41 -0.48 1.49
CA ALA A 16 -3.61 -0.37 0.05
C ALA A 16 -4.49 -1.50 -0.50
N VAL A 17 -4.32 -2.74 -0.01
CA VAL A 17 -5.19 -3.87 -0.36
C VAL A 17 -6.61 -3.67 0.14
N ARG A 18 -6.80 -3.20 1.39
CA ARG A 18 -8.13 -2.92 1.94
C ARG A 18 -8.87 -1.84 1.15
N GLN A 19 -8.16 -0.79 0.73
CA GLN A 19 -8.73 0.28 -0.11
C GLN A 19 -9.23 -0.27 -1.44
N ILE A 20 -8.42 -1.08 -2.14
CA ILE A 20 -8.81 -1.70 -3.42
C ILE A 20 -10.00 -2.65 -3.26
N ARG A 21 -10.12 -3.33 -2.11
CA ARG A 21 -11.20 -4.27 -1.81
C ARG A 21 -12.48 -3.61 -1.27
N GLY A 22 -12.44 -2.34 -0.91
CA GLY A 22 -13.58 -1.68 -0.26
C GLY A 22 -13.76 -2.05 1.23
N GLU A 23 -12.70 -2.54 1.88
CA GLU A 23 -12.73 -3.05 3.27
C GLU A 23 -12.04 -2.11 4.27
N SER A 24 -11.61 -0.92 3.83
CA SER A 24 -10.94 0.02 4.72
C SER A 24 -11.94 0.67 5.68
N PRO A 25 -11.60 0.80 6.98
CA PRO A 25 -12.40 1.61 7.90
C PRO A 25 -12.42 3.11 7.52
N ASN A 26 -11.47 3.55 6.68
CA ASN A 26 -11.40 4.91 6.13
C ASN A 26 -11.36 4.85 4.60
N GLN A 27 -12.44 4.32 4.02
CA GLN A 27 -12.52 4.01 2.61
C GLN A 27 -12.47 5.27 1.71
N VAL A 28 -11.59 5.23 0.72
CA VAL A 28 -11.56 6.18 -0.39
C VAL A 28 -12.57 5.72 -1.45
N ALA A 29 -13.40 6.66 -1.91
CA ALA A 29 -14.43 6.38 -2.91
C ALA A 29 -13.80 5.94 -4.25
N ASN A 30 -14.32 4.84 -4.81
CA ASN A 30 -13.90 4.30 -6.11
C ASN A 30 -12.39 4.02 -6.24
N ALA A 31 -11.74 3.63 -5.14
CA ALA A 31 -10.32 3.27 -5.16
C ALA A 31 -10.09 1.98 -5.97
N SER A 32 -9.52 2.10 -7.17
CA SER A 32 -9.14 0.97 -8.03
C SER A 32 -7.62 0.79 -8.17
N ILE A 33 -6.83 1.80 -7.78
CA ILE A 33 -5.36 1.81 -7.80
C ILE A 33 -4.86 2.43 -6.50
N SER A 34 -3.75 1.91 -5.96
CA SER A 34 -3.04 2.48 -4.83
C SER A 34 -1.53 2.43 -5.03
N MET A 35 -0.81 3.47 -4.59
CA MET A 35 0.65 3.57 -4.66
C MET A 35 1.24 3.59 -3.26
N VAL A 36 2.17 2.69 -2.99
CA VAL A 36 2.92 2.63 -1.74
C VAL A 36 4.36 3.02 -2.00
N THR A 37 4.83 4.05 -1.31
CA THR A 37 6.21 4.55 -1.41
C THR A 37 6.95 4.38 -0.10
N SER A 38 8.17 3.84 -0.15
CA SER A 38 9.06 3.81 1.01
C SER A 38 9.62 5.21 1.31
N GLY A 39 9.84 5.50 2.59
CA GLY A 39 10.34 6.80 3.04
C GLY A 39 11.78 7.09 2.57
N PRO A 40 12.18 8.38 2.45
CA PRO A 40 13.43 8.81 1.79
C PRO A 40 14.71 8.55 2.61
N MET A 41 14.66 7.76 3.68
CA MET A 41 15.66 7.83 4.75
C MET A 41 16.97 7.08 4.46
N VAL A 42 16.96 6.00 3.67
CA VAL A 42 18.17 5.27 3.22
C VAL A 42 17.91 4.50 1.92
N THR A 43 18.83 4.57 0.95
CA THR A 43 18.81 3.73 -0.27
C THR A 43 19.49 2.38 -0.03
N PRO A 44 18.96 1.28 -0.62
CA PRO A 44 17.88 1.22 -1.61
C PRO A 44 16.47 1.27 -0.97
N VAL A 45 15.52 1.88 -1.68
CA VAL A 45 14.09 1.95 -1.31
C VAL A 45 13.23 1.23 -2.34
N SER A 46 12.07 0.72 -1.91
CA SER A 46 11.13 -0.02 -2.76
C SER A 46 9.76 0.66 -2.81
N ASN A 47 9.14 0.69 -3.98
CA ASN A 47 7.80 1.21 -4.19
C ASN A 47 6.94 0.15 -4.90
N CYS A 48 5.62 0.16 -4.69
CA CYS A 48 4.70 -0.69 -5.43
C CYS A 48 3.41 0.03 -5.81
N ILE A 49 2.80 -0.44 -6.90
CA ILE A 49 1.46 -0.06 -7.34
C ILE A 49 0.59 -1.30 -7.21
N LEU A 50 -0.55 -1.17 -6.55
CA LEU A 50 -1.58 -2.19 -6.44
C LEU A 50 -2.81 -1.73 -7.23
N GLY A 51 -3.49 -2.65 -7.89
CA GLY A 51 -4.70 -2.36 -8.65
C GLY A 51 -5.72 -3.48 -8.52
N SER A 52 -6.98 -3.18 -8.81
CA SER A 52 -8.03 -4.20 -8.96
C SER A 52 -7.74 -5.08 -10.18
N GLU A 53 -8.36 -6.27 -10.21
CA GLU A 53 -8.25 -7.17 -11.37
C GLU A 53 -8.64 -6.46 -12.66
N GLU A 54 -9.78 -5.77 -12.69
CA GLU A 54 -10.25 -4.97 -13.83
C GLU A 54 -9.24 -3.90 -14.29
N THR A 55 -8.47 -3.34 -13.37
CA THR A 55 -7.51 -2.28 -13.70
C THR A 55 -6.19 -2.82 -14.22
N LEU A 56 -5.86 -4.08 -13.91
CA LEU A 56 -4.60 -4.73 -14.25
C LEU A 56 -4.74 -5.84 -15.31
N SER A 57 -5.96 -6.11 -15.80
CA SER A 57 -6.28 -6.98 -16.93
C SER A 57 -6.18 -6.24 -18.27
#